data_AF-A0A7K0ZDU7-F1
#
_entry.id   AF-A0A7K0ZDU7-F1
#
_cell.length_a   1.000
_cell.length_b   1.000
_cell.length_c   1.000
_cell.angle_alpha   90.00
_cell.angle_beta   90.00
_cell.angle_gamma   90.00
#
_symmetry.space_group_name_H-M   'P 1'
#
loop_
_entity.id
_entity.type
_entity.pdbx_description
1 polymer ?
#
loop_
_entity_poly.entity_id
_entity_poly.type
_entity_poly.pdbx_seq_one_letter_code
_entity_poly.pdbx_strand_id
1 'polypeptide(L)' 'MAKRGVLFFDLDGTLADSGAGIHAALNEVFSTRGHEVLTLDELHMVIGPPLEES' A
#
# COMPACT_ATOMS: atom_id res chain seq x y z
N MET A 1 -36.69 4.05 3.44
CA MET A 1 -35.28 3.62 3.48
C MET A 1 -34.81 3.38 2.06
N ALA A 2 -33.80 4.10 1.58
CA ALA A 2 -33.26 3.84 0.25
C ALA A 2 -32.54 2.48 0.27
N LYS A 3 -33.01 1.52 -0.54
CA LYS A 3 -32.32 0.24 -0.75
C LYS A 3 -31.03 0.53 -1.53
N ARG A 4 -29.92 0.70 -0.83
CA ARG A 4 -28.57 0.72 -1.44
C ARG A 4 -28.14 -0.74 -1.62
N GLY A 5 -28.10 -1.20 -2.86
CA GLY A 5 -27.81 -2.59 -3.21
C GLY A 5 -26.39 -2.84 -3.73
N VAL A 6 -25.42 -1.99 -3.36
CA VAL A 6 -24.03 -2.13 -3.83
C VAL A 6 -23.08 -1.68 -2.72
N LEU A 7 -22.04 -2.49 -2.48
CA LEU A 7 -20.92 -2.19 -1.60
C LEU A 7 -19.64 -2.25 -2.42
N PHE A 8 -18.82 -1.20 -2.31
CA PHE A 8 -17.47 -1.19 -2.86
C PHE A 8 -16.48 -1.35 -1.71
N PHE A 9 -15.44 -2.12 -2.00
CA PHE A 9 -14.35 -2.37 -1.08
C PHE A 9 -13.07 -1.95 -1.78
N ASP A 10 -12.21 -1.32 -1.02
CA ASP A 10 -10.82 -1.16 -1.40
C ASP A 10 -10.11 -2.53 -1.35
N LEU A 11 -8.94 -2.63 -1.98
CA LEU A 11 -8.20 -3.88 -2.07
C LEU A 11 -7.17 -3.99 -0.94
N ASP A 12 -6.10 -3.22 -1.02
CA ASP A 12 -4.95 -3.30 -0.13
C ASP A 12 -5.32 -2.82 1.28
N GLY A 13 -5.04 -3.62 2.30
CA GLY A 13 -5.41 -3.30 3.69
C GLY A 13 -6.90 -3.42 4.01
N THR A 14 -7.76 -3.70 3.01
CA THR A 14 -9.20 -3.93 3.21
C THR A 14 -9.60 -5.38 2.91
N LEU A 15 -9.34 -5.86 1.69
CA LEU A 15 -9.62 -7.25 1.28
C LEU A 15 -8.36 -8.13 1.34
N ALA A 16 -7.19 -7.55 1.10
CA ALA A 16 -5.92 -8.26 1.02
C ALA A 16 -4.89 -7.68 2.00
N ASP A 17 -4.22 -8.56 2.74
CA ASP A 17 -3.01 -8.24 3.50
C ASP A 17 -1.78 -8.31 2.58
N SER A 18 -1.64 -7.29 1.74
CA SER A 18 -0.62 -7.18 0.71
C SER A 18 0.65 -6.46 1.16
N GLY A 19 0.71 -6.01 2.43
CA GLY A 19 1.76 -5.12 2.94
C GLY A 19 3.18 -5.67 2.75
N ALA A 20 3.39 -6.97 3.02
CA ALA A 20 4.71 -7.59 2.85
C ALA A 20 5.22 -7.56 1.40
N GLY A 21 4.32 -7.71 0.42
CA GLY A 21 4.68 -7.64 -1.00
C GLY A 21 5.00 -6.22 -1.45
N ILE A 22 4.21 -5.25 -1.00
CA ILE A 22 4.43 -3.82 -1.28
C ILE A 22 5.77 -3.37 -0.66
N HIS A 23 6.07 -3.82 0.55
CA HIS A 23 7.35 -3.55 1.24
C HIS A 23 8.56 -4.01 0.43
N ALA A 24 8.53 -5.27 0.00
CA ALA A 24 9.64 -5.88 -0.72
C ALA A 24 9.89 -5.17 -2.06
N ALA A 25 8.81 -4.85 -2.79
CA ALA A 25 8.92 -4.17 -4.08
C ALA A 25 9.50 -2.75 -3.96
N LEU A 26 9.04 -1.96 -2.99
CA LEU A 26 9.56 -0.60 -2.78
C LEU A 26 11.02 -0.62 -2.33
N ASN A 27 11.37 -1.52 -1.40
CA ASN A 27 12.74 -1.61 -0.89
C ASN A 27 13.74 -2.14 -1.92
N GLU A 28 13.31 -3.01 -2.83
CA GLU A 28 14.13 -3.42 -3.98
C GLU A 28 14.47 -2.19 -4.85
N VAL A 29 13.49 -1.33 -5.14
CA VAL A 29 13.73 -0.11 -5.92
C VAL A 29 14.62 0.88 -5.16
N PHE A 30 14.39 1.09 -3.87
CA PHE A 30 15.18 2.04 -3.08
C PHE A 30 16.64 1.59 -2.95
N SER A 31 16.85 0.32 -2.64
CA SER A 31 18.18 -0.30 -2.57
C SER A 31 18.93 -0.16 -3.90
N THR A 32 18.31 -0.50 -5.02
CA THR A 32 18.93 -0.42 -6.36
C THR A 32 19.24 1.02 -6.81
N ARG A 33 18.57 2.01 -6.21
CA ARG A 33 18.77 3.44 -6.48
C ARG A 33 19.71 4.12 -5.47
N GLY A 34 20.19 3.39 -4.46
CA GLY A 34 21.08 3.92 -3.42
C GLY A 34 20.36 4.77 -2.36
N HIS A 35 19.04 4.58 -2.21
CA HIS A 35 18.25 5.18 -1.13
C HIS A 35 18.19 4.25 0.08
N GLU A 36 17.91 4.82 1.25
CA GLU A 36 17.61 4.03 2.44
C GLU A 36 16.30 3.27 2.25
N VAL A 37 16.24 2.03 2.74
CA VAL A 37 15.04 1.21 2.70
C VAL A 37 14.05 1.65 3.77
N LEU A 38 12.76 1.52 3.48
CA LEU A 38 11.68 1.84 4.40
C LEU A 38 11.54 0.76 5.47
N THR A 39 11.31 1.21 6.70
CA THR A 39 10.83 0.34 7.78
C THR A 39 9.38 -0.10 7.52
N LEU A 40 8.94 -1.14 8.22
CA LEU A 40 7.55 -1.61 8.16
C LEU A 40 6.54 -0.53 8.61
N ASP A 41 6.92 0.32 9.58
CA ASP A 41 6.04 1.36 10.09
C ASP A 41 5.90 2.53 9.10
N GLU A 42 6.98 2.91 8.42
CA GLU A 42 6.95 3.93 7.35
C GLU A 42 6.16 3.45 6.13
N LEU A 43 6.14 2.14 5.89
CA LEU A 43 5.39 1.55 4.79
C LEU A 43 3.87 1.72 4.94
N HIS A 44 3.33 1.69 6.16
CA HIS A 44 1.89 1.88 6.37
C HIS A 44 1.39 3.24 5.90
N MET A 45 2.28 4.23 5.73
CA MET A 45 1.94 5.56 5.21
C MET A 45 1.78 5.59 3.68
N VAL A 46 2.29 4.58 2.97
CA VAL A 46 2.27 4.51 1.49
C VAL A 46 1.34 3.42 0.94
N ILE A 47 0.67 2.65 1.80
CA ILE A 47 -0.35 1.67 1.39
C ILE A 47 -1.71 2.36 1.31
N GLY A 48 -2.30 2.43 0.11
CA GLY A 48 -3.60 3.05 -0.14
C GLY A 48 -3.56 4.25 -1.10
N PRO A 49 -2.78 5.31 -0.85
CA PRO A 49 -2.64 6.40 -1.80
C PRO A 49 -1.85 5.97 -3.06
N PRO A 50 -2.02 6.67 -4.19
CA PRO A 50 -1.12 6.51 -5.33
C PRO A 50 0.34 6.77 -4.91
N LEU A 51 1.27 5.96 -5.42
CA LEU A 51 2.70 6.07 -5.08
C LEU A 51 3.30 7.44 -5.43
N GLU A 52 2.77 8.13 -6.43
CA GLU A 52 3.21 9.48 -6.82
C GLU A 52 2.77 10.58 -5.84
N GLU A 53 1.78 10.29 -4.98
CA GLU A 53 1.23 11.19 -3.96
C GLU A 53 1.71 10.82 -2.54
N SER A 54 2.60 9.82 -2.44
CA SER A 54 3.11 9.24 -1.18
C SER A 54 4.42 9.86 -0.71
#